data_AF-A0A2E9Z060-F1
#
_entry.id   AF-A0A2E9Z060-F1
#
_cell.length_a   1.000
_cell.length_b   1.000
_cell.length_c   1.000
_cell.angle_alpha   90.00
_cell.angle_beta   90.00
_cell.angle_gamma   90.00
#
_symmetry.space_group_name_H-M   'P 1'
#
loop_
_entity.id
_entity.type
_entity.pdbx_description
1 polymer ?
#
loop_
_entity_poly.entity_id
_entity_poly.type
_entity_poly.pdbx_seq_one_letter_code
_entity_poly.pdbx_strand_id
1 'polypeptide(L)'
;MATIIFLLDLSIIVTAFLSGIFWWRASRGRMRRICRDEVLDAADLNRMVVAYNRTQILNARAALATAVAGILAGLRLSANYLIQFVP
;
A
#
# COMPACT_ATOMS: atom_id res chain seq x y z
N MET A 1 9.67 17.80 -22.47
CA MET A 1 9.00 18.06 -21.17
C MET A 1 7.66 17.34 -21.03
N ALA A 2 6.73 17.45 -21.99
CA ALA A 2 5.42 16.78 -21.93
C ALA A 2 5.52 15.26 -21.66
N THR A 3 6.46 14.57 -22.30
CA THR A 3 6.70 13.13 -22.08
C THR A 3 7.09 12.80 -20.64
N ILE A 4 7.91 13.64 -19.98
CA ILE A 4 8.36 13.40 -18.60
C ILE A 4 7.19 13.55 -17.62
N ILE A 5 6.36 14.58 -17.81
CA ILE A 5 5.15 14.78 -16.99
C ILE A 5 4.18 13.63 -17.17
N PHE A 6 3.95 13.19 -18.41
CA PHE A 6 3.10 12.03 -18.70
C PHE A 6 3.62 10.75 -18.02
N LEU A 7 4.93 10.50 -18.06
CA LEU A 7 5.53 9.34 -17.38
C LEU A 7 5.41 9.43 -15.86
N LEU A 8 5.52 10.62 -15.28
CA LEU A 8 5.29 10.85 -13.85
C LEU A 8 3.83 10.57 -13.48
N ASP A 9 2.87 11.13 -14.21
CA ASP A 9 1.44 10.91 -13.98
C ASP A 9 1.10 9.41 -14.08
N LEU A 10 1.60 8.72 -15.09
CA LEU A 10 1.42 7.27 -15.23
C LEU A 10 2.02 6.49 -14.06
N SER A 11 3.23 6.86 -13.61
CA SER A 11 3.89 6.21 -12.47
C SER A 11 3.14 6.42 -11.16
N ILE A 12 2.57 7.61 -10.94
CA ILE A 12 1.72 7.91 -9.77
C ILE A 12 0.48 7.00 -9.78
N ILE A 13 -0.20 6.91 -10.93
CA ILE A 13 -1.39 6.08 -11.07
C ILE A 13 -1.07 4.61 -10.78
N VAL A 14 0.00 4.08 -11.37
CA VAL A 14 0.41 2.68 -11.18
C VAL A 14 0.75 2.40 -9.71
N THR A 15 1.52 3.27 -9.06
CA THR A 15 1.93 3.07 -7.65
C THR A 15 0.74 3.20 -6.69
N ALA A 16 -0.16 4.16 -6.91
CA ALA A 16 -1.40 4.27 -6.14
C ALA A 16 -2.32 3.04 -6.32
N PHE A 17 -2.43 2.53 -7.55
CA PHE A 17 -3.20 1.33 -7.84
C PHE A 17 -2.61 0.08 -7.17
N LEU A 18 -1.28 -0.09 -7.21
CA LEU A 18 -0.59 -1.16 -6.50
C LEU A 18 -0.81 -1.10 -4.99
N SER A 19 -0.80 0.11 -4.40
CA SER A 19 -1.18 0.29 -2.99
C SER A 19 -2.58 -0.26 -2.71
N GLY A 20 -3.56 0.15 -3.53
CA GLY A 20 -4.94 -0.35 -3.42
C GLY A 20 -5.05 -1.86 -3.52
N ILE A 21 -4.29 -2.50 -4.42
CA ILE A 21 -4.23 -3.97 -4.52
C ILE A 21 -3.70 -4.60 -3.23
N PHE A 22 -2.64 -4.04 -2.64
CA PHE A 22 -2.08 -4.57 -1.42
C PHE A 22 -3.04 -4.45 -0.24
N TRP A 23 -3.75 -3.33 -0.10
CA TRP A 23 -4.82 -3.19 0.89
C TRP A 23 -5.97 -4.16 0.65
N TRP A 24 -6.46 -4.27 -0.59
CA TRP A 24 -7.49 -5.24 -0.92
C TRP A 24 -7.09 -6.66 -0.51
N ARG A 25 -5.86 -7.07 -0.83
CA ARG A 25 -5.33 -8.38 -0.43
C ARG A 25 -5.20 -8.52 1.08
N ALA A 26 -4.75 -7.47 1.78
CA ALA A 26 -4.64 -7.46 3.24
C ALA A 26 -6.01 -7.63 3.93
N SER A 27 -7.07 -7.07 3.35
CA SER A 27 -8.43 -7.12 3.92
C SER A 27 -9.20 -8.44 3.66
N ARG A 28 -8.69 -9.35 2.81
CA ARG A 28 -9.42 -10.59 2.45
C ARG A 28 -9.39 -11.66 3.54
N GLY A 29 -8.42 -11.63 4.46
CA GLY A 29 -8.31 -12.62 5.52
C GLY A 29 -9.31 -12.35 6.63
N ARG A 30 -10.39 -13.13 6.73
CA ARG A 30 -11.30 -13.09 7.90
C ARG A 30 -10.77 -14.03 8.97
N MET A 31 -10.49 -13.50 10.16
CA MET A 31 -10.24 -14.32 11.33
C MET A 31 -11.58 -14.72 11.97
N ARG A 32 -11.68 -15.98 12.38
CA ARG A 32 -12.83 -16.45 13.17
C ARG A 32 -12.79 -15.79 14.55
N ARG A 33 -13.95 -15.48 15.12
CA ARG A 33 -14.06 -15.08 16.54
C ARG A 33 -13.81 -16.29 17.44
N ILE A 34 -13.12 -16.07 18.55
CA ILE A 34 -12.80 -17.08 19.55
C ILE A 34 -13.86 -16.98 20.67
N CYS A 35 -14.41 -18.12 21.09
CA CYS A 35 -15.35 -18.18 22.21
C CYS A 35 -14.61 -18.30 23.54
N ARG A 36 -15.23 -17.84 24.64
CA ARG A 36 -14.59 -17.86 25.98
C ARG A 36 -14.22 -19.26 26.45
N ASP A 37 -15.05 -20.25 26.13
CA ASP A 37 -14.90 -21.64 26.62
C ASP A 37 -14.00 -22.49 25.70
N GLU A 38 -13.43 -21.88 24.66
CA GLU A 38 -12.61 -22.55 23.67
C GLU A 38 -11.16 -22.67 24.16
N VAL A 39 -10.61 -23.89 24.16
CA VAL A 39 -9.21 -24.14 24.53
C VAL A 39 -8.36 -24.03 23.27
N LEU A 40 -7.50 -23.02 23.21
CA LEU A 40 -6.55 -22.83 22.11
C LEU A 40 -5.29 -23.64 22.37
N ASP A 41 -4.85 -24.39 21.36
CA ASP A 41 -3.56 -25.05 21.38
C ASP A 41 -2.45 -24.17 20.76
N ALA A 42 -1.21 -24.66 20.84
CA ALA A 42 -0.07 -23.96 20.25
C ALA A 42 -0.17 -23.83 18.72
N ALA A 43 -0.84 -24.77 18.04
CA ALA A 43 -1.00 -24.74 16.60
C ALA A 43 -1.97 -23.64 16.16
N ASP A 44 -3.05 -23.42 16.91
CA ASP A 44 -4.02 -22.36 16.68
C ASP A 44 -3.41 -20.98 16.87
N LEU A 45 -2.64 -20.80 17.96
CA LEU A 45 -1.89 -19.56 18.19
C LEU A 45 -0.91 -19.28 17.04
N ASN A 46 -0.18 -20.30 16.58
CA ASN A 46 0.75 -20.14 15.47
C ASN A 46 0.02 -19.75 14.17
N ARG A 47 -1.14 -20.34 13.88
CA ARG A 47 -1.98 -19.95 12.72
C ARG A 47 -2.43 -18.49 12.80
N MET A 48 -2.82 -18.01 13.99
CA MET A 48 -3.22 -16.61 14.19
C MET A 48 -2.06 -15.64 13.98
N VAL A 49 -0.89 -15.93 14.56
CA VAL A 49 0.32 -15.11 14.40
C VAL A 49 0.75 -15.07 12.93
N VAL A 50 0.76 -16.21 12.24
CA VAL A 50 1.10 -16.28 10.80
C VAL A 50 0.10 -15.46 9.97
N ALA A 51 -1.20 -15.57 10.26
CA ALA A 51 -2.22 -14.78 9.56
C ALA A 51 -2.02 -13.27 9.78
N TYR A 52 -1.75 -12.86 11.01
CA TYR A 52 -1.48 -11.46 11.35
C TYR A 52 -0.22 -10.94 10.64
N ASN A 53 0.89 -11.67 10.70
CA ASN A 53 2.15 -11.28 10.07
C ASN A 53 2.01 -11.15 8.55
N ARG A 54 1.26 -12.06 7.90
CA ARG A 54 0.97 -11.96 6.46
C ARG A 54 0.20 -10.67 6.12
N THR A 55 -0.80 -10.31 6.93
CA THR A 55 -1.55 -9.07 6.76
C THR A 55 -0.67 -7.84 7.01
N GLN A 56 0.20 -7.86 8.01
CA GLN A 56 1.16 -6.78 8.26
C GLN A 56 2.12 -6.57 7.09
N ILE A 57 2.67 -7.64 6.49
CA ILE A 57 3.55 -7.54 5.32
C ILE A 57 2.82 -6.89 4.14
N LEU A 58 1.57 -7.27 3.89
CA LEU A 58 0.77 -6.65 2.83
C LEU A 58 0.49 -5.16 3.11
N ASN A 59 0.14 -4.81 4.36
CA ASN A 59 -0.05 -3.41 4.76
C ASN A 59 1.23 -2.58 4.63
N ALA A 60 2.39 -3.12 5.00
CA ALA A 60 3.67 -2.45 4.81
C ALA A 60 3.96 -2.18 3.33
N ARG A 61 3.66 -3.14 2.44
CA ARG A 61 3.78 -2.96 0.99
C ARG A 61 2.81 -1.92 0.43
N ALA A 62 1.57 -1.89 0.94
CA ALA A 62 0.59 -0.86 0.58
C ALA A 62 1.07 0.55 1.00
N ALA A 63 1.57 0.68 2.22
CA ALA A 63 2.12 1.93 2.75
C ALA A 63 3.31 2.42 1.90
N LEU A 64 4.23 1.52 1.56
CA LEU A 64 5.38 1.86 0.71
C LEU A 64 4.95 2.32 -0.69
N ALA A 65 4.02 1.60 -1.33
CA ALA A 65 3.48 2.00 -2.63
C ALA A 65 2.79 3.37 -2.59
N THR A 66 2.07 3.67 -1.49
CA THR A 66 1.44 4.99 -1.26
C THR A 66 2.49 6.08 -1.06
N ALA A 67 3.55 5.81 -0.30
CA ALA A 67 4.64 6.77 -0.10
C ALA A 67 5.34 7.10 -1.43
N VAL A 68 5.61 6.08 -2.26
CA VAL A 68 6.17 6.27 -3.60
C VAL A 68 5.25 7.11 -4.48
N ALA A 69 3.94 6.83 -4.49
CA ALA A 69 2.96 7.64 -5.21
C ALA A 69 2.98 9.10 -4.75
N GLY A 70 3.05 9.34 -3.44
CA GLY A 70 3.13 10.68 -2.85
C GLY A 70 4.40 11.44 -3.25
N ILE A 71 5.56 10.77 -3.23
CA ILE A 71 6.84 11.36 -3.66
C ILE A 71 6.77 11.74 -5.15
N LEU A 72 6.27 10.85 -6.00
CA LEU A 72 6.12 11.12 -7.44
C LEU A 72 5.15 12.28 -7.71
N ALA A 73 4.04 12.35 -6.97
CA ALA A 73 3.10 13.45 -7.06
C ALA A 73 3.72 14.79 -6.64
N GLY A 74 4.55 14.79 -5.59
CA GLY A 74 5.33 15.96 -5.18
C GLY A 74 6.31 16.41 -6.28
N LEU A 75 7.06 15.48 -6.87
CA LEU A 75 7.98 15.77 -7.98
C LEU A 75 7.24 16.34 -9.20
N ARG A 76 6.09 15.76 -9.55
CA ARG A 76 5.24 16.25 -10.63
C ARG A 76 4.75 17.67 -10.37
N LEU A 77 4.33 17.97 -9.14
CA LEU A 77 3.88 19.31 -8.75
C LEU A 77 5.02 20.33 -8.83
N SER A 78 6.20 20.00 -8.30
CA SER A 78 7.39 20.85 -8.40
C SER A 78 7.83 21.07 -9.86
N ALA A 79 7.81 20.03 -10.69
CA ALA A 79 8.12 20.15 -12.11
C ALA A 79 7.14 21.08 -12.82
N ASN A 80 5.85 20.96 -12.53
CA ASN A 80 4.83 21.84 -13.10
C ASN A 80 5.01 23.30 -12.65
N TYR A 81 5.35 23.53 -11.38
CA TYR A 81 5.66 24.86 -10.86
C TYR A 81 6.87 25.49 -11.58
N LEU A 82 7.95 24.74 -11.76
CA LEU A 82 9.14 25.22 -12.46
C LEU A 82 8.83 25.59 -13.92
N ILE A 83 8.05 24.77 -14.63
CA ILE A 83 7.66 25.03 -16.02
C ILE A 83 6.80 26.30 -16.14
N GLN A 84 5.92 26.54 -15.16
CA GLN A 84 4.96 27.65 -15.24
C GLN A 84 5.55 29.00 -14.79
N PHE A 85 6.53 28.98 -13.88
CA PHE A 85 6.98 30.20 -13.18
C PHE A 85 8.48 30.48 -13.26
N VAL A 86 9.29 29.56 -13.81
CA VAL A 86 10.72 29.81 -14.07
C VAL A 86 10.90 29.99 -15.58
N PRO A 87 11.35 31.17 -16.04
CA PRO A 87 11.48 31.50 -17.47
C PRO A 87 12.55 30.68 -18.19
#